data_AF-A0A1A3NB65-F1
#
_entry.id   AF-A0A1A3NB65-F1
#
_cell.length_a   1.000
_cell.length_b   1.000
_cell.length_c   1.000
_cell.angle_alpha   90.00
_cell.angle_beta   90.00
_cell.angle_gamma   90.00
#
_symmetry.space_group_name_H-M   'P 1'
#
loop_
_entity.id
_entity.type
_entity.pdbx_description
1 polymer ?
#
loop_
_entity_poly.entity_id
_entity_poly.type
_entity_poly.pdbx_seq_one_letter_code
_entity_poly.pdbx_strand_id
1 'polypeptide(L)'
;MVRVVPPPEWLSLSHVPDKNLAQAVEWYRQLGVDITERWLKSVTDRNELICRIIGGRRMYSTEDLWRFIVTRPSRTAGAARYNQQKGNATQ
;
A
#
# COMPACT_ATOMS: atom_id res chain seq x y z
N MET A 1 -14.16 -3.33 16.14
CA MET A 1 -14.05 -4.06 14.86
C MET A 1 -13.78 -3.06 13.74
N VAL A 2 -12.62 -3.13 13.08
CA VAL A 2 -12.32 -2.27 11.92
C VAL A 2 -13.01 -2.87 10.70
N ARG A 3 -13.95 -2.15 10.08
CA ARG A 3 -14.56 -2.55 8.81
C ARG A 3 -13.53 -2.39 7.69
N VAL A 4 -12.98 -3.51 7.22
CA VAL A 4 -12.12 -3.56 6.03
C VAL A 4 -13.03 -3.42 4.81
N VAL A 5 -12.75 -2.45 3.95
CA VAL A 5 -13.48 -2.31 2.67
C VAL A 5 -13.16 -3.55 1.83
N PRO A 6 -14.18 -4.26 1.31
CA PRO A 6 -13.93 -5.41 0.45
C PRO A 6 -13.09 -4.99 -0.77
N PRO A 7 -12.15 -5.83 -1.22
CA PRO A 7 -11.39 -5.53 -2.42
C PRO A 7 -12.30 -5.39 -3.64
N PRO A 8 -11.92 -4.58 -4.64
CA PRO A 8 -12.58 -4.56 -5.94
C PRO A 8 -12.61 -5.96 -6.55
N GLU A 9 -13.64 -6.29 -7.33
CA GLU A 9 -13.83 -7.63 -7.90
C GLU A 9 -12.70 -8.09 -8.83
N TRP A 10 -11.96 -7.15 -9.42
CA TRP A 10 -10.80 -7.42 -10.26
C TRP A 10 -9.50 -7.67 -9.47
N LEU A 11 -9.48 -7.41 -8.16
CA LEU A 11 -8.29 -7.51 -7.33
C LEU A 11 -8.24 -8.86 -6.60
N SER A 12 -7.39 -9.76 -7.08
CA SER A 12 -7.11 -11.02 -6.40
C SER A 12 -6.11 -10.82 -5.26
N LEU A 13 -6.52 -11.16 -4.04
CA LEU A 13 -5.69 -11.11 -2.84
C LEU A 13 -5.27 -12.52 -2.42
N SER A 14 -4.03 -12.63 -1.92
CA SER A 14 -3.45 -13.87 -1.42
C SER A 14 -2.85 -13.64 -0.03
N HIS A 15 -3.04 -14.61 0.86
CA HIS A 15 -2.42 -14.67 2.18
C HIS A 15 -0.96 -15.11 2.12
N VAL A 16 -0.50 -15.64 0.97
CA VAL A 16 0.87 -16.14 0.81
C VAL A 16 1.82 -14.96 0.67
N PRO A 17 2.85 -14.82 1.52
CA PRO A 17 3.84 -13.77 1.38
C PRO A 17 4.75 -14.04 0.17
N ASP A 18 4.41 -13.44 -0.97
CA ASP A 18 5.07 -13.67 -2.25
C ASP A 18 5.66 -12.40 -2.88
N LYS A 19 5.45 -11.23 -2.26
CA LYS A 19 6.01 -9.95 -2.71
C LYS A 19 7.18 -9.54 -1.84
N ASN A 20 8.34 -9.27 -2.44
CA ASN A 20 9.40 -8.52 -1.76
C ASN A 20 9.08 -7.01 -1.71
N LEU A 21 9.95 -6.21 -1.09
CA LEU A 21 9.74 -4.76 -0.91
C LEU A 21 9.47 -4.01 -2.23
N ALA A 22 10.29 -4.24 -3.26
CA ALA A 22 10.14 -3.58 -4.57
C ALA A 22 8.84 -4.01 -5.26
N GLN A 23 8.52 -5.31 -5.21
CA GLN A 23 7.28 -5.85 -5.79
C GLN A 23 6.03 -5.34 -5.06
N ALA A 24 6.10 -5.11 -3.75
CA ALA A 24 5.00 -4.53 -2.99
C ALA A 24 4.74 -3.07 -3.39
N VAL A 25 5.80 -2.28 -3.62
CA VAL A 25 5.66 -0.92 -4.17
C VAL A 25 5.02 -0.94 -5.55
N GLU A 26 5.48 -1.84 -6.43
CA GLU A 26 4.91 -1.97 -7.78
C GLU A 26 3.44 -2.41 -7.74
N TRP A 27 3.08 -3.32 -6.84
CA TRP A 27 1.69 -3.72 -6.62
C TRP A 27 0.81 -2.52 -6.23
N TYR A 28 1.27 -1.64 -5.34
CA TYR A 28 0.54 -0.42 -5.02
C TYR A 28 0.41 0.55 -6.21
N ARG A 29 1.45 0.67 -7.04
CA ARG A 29 1.40 1.50 -8.26
C ARG A 29 0.36 0.99 -9.25
N GLN A 30 0.22 -0.33 -9.40
CA GLN A 30 -0.84 -0.93 -10.23
C GLN A 30 -2.25 -0.59 -9.70
N LEU A 31 -2.39 -0.33 -8.41
CA LEU A 31 -3.62 0.17 -7.78
C LEU A 31 -3.78 1.69 -7.85
N GLY A 32 -2.85 2.41 -8.47
CA GLY A 32 -2.83 3.87 -8.53
C GLY A 32 -2.37 4.55 -7.23
N VAL A 33 -1.76 3.79 -6.31
CA VAL A 33 -1.24 4.30 -5.05
C VAL A 33 0.27 4.47 -5.16
N ASP A 34 0.74 5.71 -5.28
CA ASP A 34 2.17 5.98 -5.38
C ASP A 34 2.82 6.03 -3.99
N ILE A 35 3.73 5.09 -3.74
CA ILE A 35 4.53 5.00 -2.51
C ILE A 35 5.98 4.70 -2.85
N THR A 36 6.86 4.93 -1.88
CA THR A 36 8.29 4.64 -2.02
C THR A 36 8.70 3.43 -1.18
N GLU A 37 9.75 2.73 -1.60
CA GLU A 37 10.36 1.65 -0.81
C GLU A 37 10.79 2.13 0.59
N ARG A 38 11.34 3.34 0.68
CA ARG A 38 11.74 3.96 1.96
C ARG A 38 10.56 4.10 2.91
N TRP A 39 9.41 4.56 2.40
CA TRP A 39 8.21 4.69 3.20
C TRP A 39 7.68 3.32 3.63
N LEU A 40 7.61 2.35 2.70
CA LEU A 40 7.12 1.01 2.98
C LEU A 40 8.01 0.29 4.01
N LYS A 41 9.33 0.49 3.91
CA LYS A 41 10.30 0.03 4.92
C LYS A 41 10.03 0.68 6.28
N SER A 42 9.84 2.00 6.32
CA SER A 42 9.56 2.73 7.57
C SER A 42 8.28 2.25 8.29
N VAL A 43 7.20 1.98 7.56
CA VAL A 43 5.96 1.45 8.19
C VAL A 43 6.12 -0.01 8.62
N THR A 44 6.92 -0.79 7.89
CA THR A 44 7.26 -2.17 8.29
C THR A 44 8.12 -2.17 9.56
N ASP A 45 9.14 -1.32 9.63
CA ASP A 45 10.05 -1.21 10.78
C ASP A 45 9.34 -0.69 12.04
N ARG A 46 8.25 0.07 11.88
CA ARG A 46 7.36 0.49 12.97
C ARG A 46 6.32 -0.57 13.36
N ASN A 47 6.39 -1.77 12.80
CA ASN A 47 5.42 -2.84 12.96
C ASN A 47 3.97 -2.42 12.62
N GLU A 48 3.80 -1.45 11.71
CA GLU A 48 2.47 -1.00 11.26
C GLU A 48 1.93 -1.88 10.13
N LEU A 49 2.83 -2.44 9.32
CA LEU A 49 2.53 -3.38 8.24
C LEU A 49 3.12 -4.75 8.58
N ILE A 50 2.29 -5.79 8.47
CA ILE A 50 2.70 -7.18 8.69
C ILE A 50 3.62 -7.61 7.54
N CYS A 51 4.76 -8.21 7.89
CA CYS A 51 5.65 -8.87 6.95
C CYS A 51 6.15 -10.19 7.55
N ARG A 52 6.59 -11.11 6.69
CA ARG A 52 7.29 -12.33 7.10
C ARG A 52 8.73 -12.30 6.63
N ILE A 53 9.64 -12.83 7.43
CA ILE A 53 11.04 -13.01 7.02
C ILE A 53 11.20 -14.39 6.41
N ILE A 54 11.52 -14.45 5.11
CA ILE A 54 11.74 -15.70 4.37
C ILE A 54 13.09 -15.58 3.67
N GLY A 55 14.04 -16.49 3.99
CA GLY A 55 15.40 -16.44 3.44
C GLY A 55 16.13 -15.12 3.73
N GLY A 56 15.90 -14.52 4.89
CA GLY A 56 16.49 -13.23 5.28
C GLY A 56 15.89 -12.00 4.61
N ARG A 57 14.80 -12.15 3.84
CA ARG A 57 14.12 -11.06 3.13
C ARG A 57 12.74 -10.80 3.72
N ARG A 58 12.34 -9.51 3.76
CA ARG A 58 10.96 -9.11 4.09
C ARG A 58 10.05 -9.47 2.92
N MET A 59 9.05 -10.28 3.19
CA MET A 59 8.04 -10.73 2.25
C MET A 59 6.66 -10.30 2.74
N TYR A 60 5.82 -9.87 1.80
CA TYR A 60 4.49 -9.31 2.03
C TYR A 60 3.46 -10.15 1.28
N SER A 61 2.30 -10.34 1.89
CA SER A 61 1.12 -10.91 1.23
C SER A 61 0.30 -9.75 0.63
N THR A 62 -0.39 -9.97 -0.49
CA THR A 62 -1.24 -8.91 -1.08
C THR A 62 -2.43 -8.60 -0.18
N GLU A 63 -2.88 -9.56 0.63
CA GLU A 63 -3.91 -9.32 1.63
C GLU A 63 -3.45 -8.36 2.74
N ASP A 64 -2.26 -8.54 3.31
CA ASP A 64 -1.73 -7.64 4.35
C ASP A 64 -1.50 -6.24 3.80
N LEU A 65 -1.02 -6.13 2.55
CA LEU A 65 -0.88 -4.85 1.85
C LEU A 65 -2.24 -4.17 1.65
N TRP A 66 -3.24 -4.89 1.14
CA TRP A 66 -4.60 -4.35 0.98
C TRP A 66 -5.18 -3.89 2.32
N ARG A 67 -5.11 -4.76 3.33
CA ARG A 67 -5.61 -4.47 4.67
C ARG A 67 -4.94 -3.22 5.25
N PHE A 68 -3.63 -3.08 5.07
CA PHE A 68 -2.90 -1.92 5.55
C PHE A 68 -3.42 -0.62 4.92
N ILE A 69 -3.58 -0.57 3.59
CA ILE A 69 -3.98 0.66 2.90
C ILE A 69 -5.44 1.04 3.15
N VAL A 70 -6.35 0.07 3.28
CA VAL A 70 -7.78 0.37 3.54
C VAL A 70 -8.08 0.66 5.01
N THR A 71 -7.27 0.17 5.94
CA THR A 71 -7.44 0.46 7.38
C THR A 71 -6.67 1.69 7.83
N ARG A 72 -5.63 2.10 7.09
CA ARG A 72 -4.98 3.39 7.22
C ARG A 72 -5.06 4.13 5.89
N PRO A 73 -6.03 5.04 5.69
CA PRO A 73 -5.90 6.04 4.64
C PRO A 73 -4.66 6.88 4.98
N SER A 74 -3.52 6.52 4.42
CA SER A 74 -2.27 7.22 4.69
C SER A 74 -2.46 8.67 4.25
N ARG A 75 -2.01 9.63 5.08
CA ARG A 75 -1.88 11.04 4.69
C ARG A 75 -1.00 11.22 3.43
N THR A 76 -0.34 10.16 2.97
CA THR A 76 0.42 10.06 1.72
C THR A 76 -0.45 9.88 0.47
N ALA A 77 -1.70 9.43 0.59
CA ALA A 77 -2.73 9.59 -0.46
C ALA A 77 -3.16 11.06 -0.65
N GLY A 78 -2.66 11.98 0.20
CA GLY A 78 -2.76 13.42 0.00
C GLY A 78 -1.90 13.97 -1.14
N ALA A 79 -0.92 13.21 -1.66
CA ALA A 79 -0.19 13.61 -2.87
C ALA A 79 -1.08 13.57 -4.13
N ALA A 80 -2.04 12.64 -4.19
CA ALA A 80 -3.07 12.61 -5.23
C ALA A 80 -4.04 13.80 -5.13
N ARG A 81 -4.23 14.35 -3.92
CA ARG A 81 -5.07 15.55 -3.71
C ARG A 81 -4.35 16.88 -4.01
N TYR A 82 -3.02 16.89 -4.07
CA TYR A 82 -2.26 18.12 -4.37
C TYR A 82 -2.28 18.49 -5.86
N ASN A 83 -2.36 17.50 -6.76
CA ASN A 83 -2.39 17.76 -8.21
C ASN A 83 -3.79 18.04 -8.79
N GLN A 84 -4.87 17.62 -8.13
CA GLN A 84 -6.22 17.96 -8.58
C GLN A 84 -6.69 19.36 -8.15
N GLN A 85 -6.06 19.99 -7.15
CA GLN A 85 -6.42 21.35 -6.72
C GLN A 85 -5.64 22.46 -7.44
N LYS A 86 -4.52 22.14 -8.12
CA LYS A 86 -3.74 23.12 -8.91
C LYS A 86 -4.16 23.26 -10.37
N GLY A 87 -5.22 22.58 -10.80
CA GLY A 87 -5.79 22.65 -12.15
C GLY A 87 -7.01 23.56 -12.31
N ASN A 88 -7.62 24.05 -11.22
CA ASN A 88 -8.73 25.01 -11.25
C ASN A 88 -8.29 26.41 -10.83
N ALA A 89 -7.20 26.89 -11.41
CA ALA A 89 -6.89 28.32 -11.47
C ALA A 89 -6.84 28.73 -12.94
N THR A 90 -8.01 28.75 -13.57
CA THR A 90 -8.27 29.60 -14.73
C THR A 90 -9.57 30.32 -14.42
N GLN A 91 -9.45 31.58 -14.00
CA GLN A 91 -10.14 32.77 -14.51
C GLN A 91 -9.58 34.00 -13.79
#